data_AF-A0A967EIM1-F1
#
_entry.id   AF-A0A967EIM1-F1
#
_cell.length_a   1.000
_cell.length_b   1.000
_cell.length_c   1.000
_cell.angle_alpha   90.00
_cell.angle_beta   90.00
_cell.angle_gamma   90.00
#
_symmetry.space_group_name_H-M   'P 1'
#
loop_
_entity.id
_entity.type
_entity.pdbx_description
1 polymer ?
#
loop_
_entity_poly.entity_id
_entity_poly.type
_entity_poly.pdbx_seq_one_letter_code
_entity_poly.pdbx_strand_id
1 'polypeptide(L)'
;MPRIFFVNWFRKDDDGNFLWPGFGENSRVLKWVFERCDGEGDVQESFIGLHPSAGGLDLEGLDISQEDLDILLEVDADDWRREVTLLHDHYFQFGDRLPKALADQLAELESVLKAMTG
;
A
#
# COMPACT_ATOMS: atom_id res chain seq x y z
N MET A 1 -0.89 -3.82 21.27
CA MET A 1 0.15 -3.68 20.23
C MET A 1 -0.21 -2.49 19.36
N PRO A 2 0.75 -1.64 18.96
CA PRO A 2 0.51 -0.58 17.99
C PRO A 2 0.03 -1.14 16.64
N ARG A 3 -0.76 -0.36 15.90
CA ARG A 3 -1.09 -0.65 14.51
C ARG A 3 0.15 -0.43 13.65
N ILE A 4 0.30 -1.21 12.57
CA ILE A 4 1.41 -1.10 11.62
C ILE A 4 0.83 -0.58 10.30
N PHE A 5 1.48 0.42 9.72
CA PHE A 5 1.11 1.02 8.45
C PHE A 5 2.32 1.03 7.51
N PHE A 6 2.07 0.79 6.24
CA PHE A 6 3.04 1.01 5.16
C PHE A 6 2.64 2.28 4.40
N VAL A 7 3.59 3.15 4.09
CA VAL A 7 3.36 4.41 3.37
C VAL A 7 4.36 4.54 2.23
N ASN A 8 3.88 5.01 1.08
CA ASN A 8 4.72 5.31 -0.08
C ASN A 8 4.49 6.76 -0.52
N TRP A 9 5.40 7.66 -0.13
CA TRP A 9 5.37 9.08 -0.54
C TRP A 9 5.94 9.34 -1.92
N PHE A 10 6.48 8.30 -2.57
CA PHE A 10 7.36 8.43 -3.73
C PHE A 10 6.80 7.75 -4.99
N ARG A 11 5.50 7.43 -5.00
CA ARG A 11 4.84 6.90 -6.20
C ARG A 11 4.93 7.94 -7.32
N LYS A 12 5.20 7.46 -8.53
CA LYS A 12 5.37 8.28 -9.72
C LYS A 12 4.40 7.87 -10.81
N ASP A 13 4.09 8.81 -11.69
CA ASP A 13 3.43 8.54 -12.97
C ASP A 13 4.41 7.93 -13.99
N ASP A 14 3.90 7.62 -15.18
CA ASP A 14 4.68 7.09 -16.30
C ASP A 14 5.72 8.09 -16.85
N ASP A 15 5.50 9.39 -16.64
CA ASP A 15 6.41 10.47 -17.00
C ASP A 15 7.52 10.71 -15.94
N GLY A 16 7.44 10.01 -14.80
CA GLY A 16 8.39 10.07 -13.71
C GLY A 16 8.19 11.22 -12.70
N ASN A 17 7.06 11.92 -12.77
CA ASN A 17 6.66 12.94 -11.81
C ASN A 17 6.13 12.30 -10.53
N PHE A 18 6.33 12.95 -9.37
CA PHE A 18 5.75 12.48 -8.12
C PHE A 18 4.26 12.79 -8.09
N LEU A 19 3.45 11.76 -7.82
CA LEU A 19 2.00 11.91 -7.72
C LEU A 19 1.57 12.57 -6.40
N TRP A 20 2.34 12.33 -5.33
CA TRP A 20 2.10 12.95 -4.03
C TRP A 20 3.10 14.08 -3.78
N PRO A 21 2.65 15.29 -3.41
CA PRO A 21 3.54 16.44 -3.22
C PRO A 21 4.49 16.29 -2.03
N GLY A 22 4.15 15.45 -1.04
CA GLY A 22 5.02 15.14 0.09
C GLY A 22 5.15 16.26 1.11
N PHE A 23 6.29 16.29 1.82
CA PHE A 23 6.62 17.30 2.83
C PHE A 23 5.51 17.49 3.89
N GLY A 24 4.97 18.71 4.00
CA GLY A 24 3.91 19.04 4.94
C GLY A 24 2.60 18.34 4.63
N GLU A 25 2.34 18.02 3.36
CA GLU A 25 1.10 17.35 2.93
C GLU A 25 1.02 15.91 3.45
N ASN A 26 2.14 15.29 3.81
CA ASN A 26 2.16 13.98 4.50
C ASN A 26 1.34 13.98 5.79
N SER A 27 1.14 15.14 6.42
CA SER A 27 0.26 15.29 7.59
C SER A 27 -1.17 14.83 7.33
N ARG A 28 -1.67 14.91 6.08
CA ARG A 28 -3.02 14.44 5.69
C ARG A 28 -3.15 12.93 5.82
N VAL A 29 -2.12 12.18 5.41
CA VAL A 29 -2.09 10.72 5.57
C VAL A 29 -1.86 10.34 7.03
N LEU A 30 -1.06 11.12 7.78
CA LEU A 30 -0.92 10.91 9.23
C LEU A 30 -2.23 11.16 10.00
N LYS A 31 -3.01 12.17 9.60
CA LYS A 31 -4.37 12.40 10.12
C LYS A 31 -5.23 11.13 9.92
N TRP A 32 -5.27 10.57 8.71
CA TRP A 32 -5.99 9.34 8.44
C TRP A 32 -5.46 8.16 9.30
N VAL A 33 -4.14 8.02 9.47
CA VAL A 33 -3.56 6.99 10.35
C VAL A 33 -4.05 7.12 11.80
N PHE A 34 -4.21 8.33 12.31
CA PHE A 34 -4.76 8.55 13.66
C PHE A 34 -6.24 8.19 13.72
N GLU A 35 -7.05 8.63 12.75
CA GLU A 35 -8.46 8.24 12.64
C GLU A 35 -8.61 6.70 12.60
N ARG A 36 -7.77 6.00 11.83
CA ARG A 36 -7.72 4.53 11.79
C ARG A 36 -7.36 3.89 13.13
N CYS A 37 -6.52 4.54 13.94
CA CYS A 37 -6.21 4.07 15.29
C CYS A 37 -7.42 4.19 16.22
N ASP A 38 -8.25 5.21 16.03
CA ASP A 38 -9.46 5.48 16.80
C ASP A 38 -10.70 4.71 16.29
N GLY A 39 -10.55 3.97 15.19
CA GLY A 39 -11.63 3.17 14.58
C GLY A 39 -12.48 3.96 13.57
N GLU A 40 -12.07 5.19 13.26
CA GLU A 40 -12.65 6.08 12.25
C GLU A 40 -11.85 6.03 10.94
N GLY A 41 -12.16 6.89 9.98
CA GLY A 41 -11.45 7.01 8.70
C GLY A 41 -11.90 5.98 7.67
N ASP A 42 -12.34 6.46 6.51
CA ASP A 42 -12.85 5.60 5.45
C ASP A 42 -11.74 4.77 4.81
N VAL A 43 -12.07 3.50 4.53
CA VAL A 43 -11.14 2.53 3.97
C VAL A 43 -11.73 1.82 2.78
N GLN A 44 -10.84 1.35 1.92
CA GLN A 44 -11.10 0.33 0.93
C GLN A 44 -10.28 -0.92 1.28
N GLU A 45 -10.92 -2.08 1.18
CA GLU A 45 -10.25 -3.36 1.37
C GLU A 45 -9.56 -3.80 0.07
N SER A 46 -8.36 -4.35 0.21
CA SER A 46 -7.58 -4.94 -0.88
C SER A 46 -6.85 -6.19 -0.38
N PHE A 47 -6.26 -6.95 -1.30
CA PHE A 47 -5.47 -8.13 -0.93
C PHE A 47 -4.17 -7.81 -0.15
N ILE A 48 -3.76 -6.54 -0.08
CA ILE A 48 -2.64 -6.07 0.74
C ILE A 48 -3.06 -5.42 2.06
N GLY A 49 -4.36 -5.48 2.38
CA GLY A 49 -4.95 -4.88 3.58
C GLY A 49 -5.80 -3.66 3.28
N LEU A 50 -5.88 -2.75 4.25
CA LEU A 50 -6.73 -1.56 4.20
C LEU A 50 -5.94 -0.34 3.73
N HIS A 51 -6.47 0.38 2.76
CA HIS A 51 -5.95 1.67 2.32
C HIS A 51 -7.07 2.73 2.32
N PRO A 52 -6.75 4.03 2.24
CA PRO A 52 -7.78 5.07 2.16
C PRO A 52 -8.68 4.84 0.94
N SER A 53 -9.98 5.08 1.09
CA SER A 53 -10.86 5.26 -0.07
C SER A 53 -10.60 6.62 -0.74
N ALA A 54 -11.16 6.85 -1.94
CA ALA A 54 -11.01 8.13 -2.64
C ALA A 54 -11.46 9.36 -1.82
N GLY A 55 -12.42 9.18 -0.88
CA GLY A 55 -12.87 10.22 0.05
C GLY A 55 -12.26 10.14 1.45
N GLY A 56 -11.37 9.16 1.71
CA GLY A 56 -10.82 8.91 3.04
C GLY A 56 -9.69 9.86 3.44
N LEU A 57 -9.13 10.62 2.50
CA LEU A 57 -8.11 11.61 2.77
C LEU A 57 -8.69 13.01 2.76
N ASP A 58 -8.20 13.85 3.66
CA ASP A 58 -8.48 15.29 3.65
C ASP A 58 -7.65 15.95 2.56
N LEU A 59 -8.28 16.26 1.43
CA LEU A 59 -7.67 16.89 0.26
C LEU A 59 -8.02 18.39 0.15
N GLU A 60 -8.65 18.99 1.17
CA GLU A 60 -9.01 20.41 1.10
C GLU A 60 -7.77 21.28 0.93
N GLY A 61 -7.78 22.13 -0.10
CA GLY A 61 -6.67 23.02 -0.45
C GLY A 61 -5.45 22.34 -1.06
N LEU A 62 -5.52 21.04 -1.37
CA LEU A 62 -4.46 20.32 -2.09
C LEU A 62 -4.74 20.38 -3.60
N ASP A 63 -3.74 20.82 -4.37
CA ASP A 63 -3.81 20.77 -5.83
C ASP A 63 -3.40 19.37 -6.30
N ILE A 64 -4.40 18.49 -6.44
CA ILE A 64 -4.24 17.12 -6.93
C ILE A 64 -5.40 16.78 -7.86
N SER A 65 -5.09 16.16 -8.99
CA SER A 65 -6.12 15.70 -9.92
C SER A 65 -6.79 14.42 -9.40
N GLN A 66 -8.03 14.17 -9.84
CA GLN A 66 -8.71 12.90 -9.53
C GLN A 66 -7.93 11.71 -10.11
N GLU A 67 -7.34 11.88 -11.29
CA GLU A 67 -6.54 10.85 -11.96
C GLU A 67 -5.29 10.48 -11.15
N ASP A 68 -4.54 11.46 -10.66
CA ASP A 68 -3.36 11.20 -9.80
C ASP A 68 -3.76 10.52 -8.49
N LEU A 69 -4.90 10.91 -7.91
CA LEU A 69 -5.43 10.29 -6.69
C LEU A 69 -5.84 8.84 -6.94
N ASP A 70 -6.50 8.55 -8.06
CA ASP A 70 -6.89 7.20 -8.44
C ASP A 70 -5.65 6.31 -8.62
N ILE A 71 -4.63 6.80 -9.31
CA ILE A 71 -3.35 6.09 -9.46
C ILE A 71 -2.68 5.91 -8.09
N LEU A 72 -2.66 6.93 -7.22
CA LEU A 72 -2.07 6.82 -5.88
C LEU A 72 -2.68 5.69 -5.05
N LEU A 73 -4.00 5.57 -5.09
CA LEU A 73 -4.77 4.60 -4.31
C LEU A 73 -4.94 3.24 -5.00
N GLU A 74 -4.49 3.10 -6.24
CA GLU A 74 -4.57 1.86 -6.99
C GLU A 74 -3.69 0.76 -6.39
N VAL A 75 -4.25 -0.44 -6.29
CA VAL A 75 -3.55 -1.68 -5.92
C VAL A 75 -3.60 -2.65 -7.11
N ASP A 76 -2.55 -2.62 -7.93
CA ASP A 76 -2.46 -3.45 -9.13
C ASP A 76 -1.94 -4.87 -8.81
N ALA A 77 -2.70 -5.89 -9.21
CA ALA A 77 -2.38 -7.27 -8.91
C ALA A 77 -1.16 -7.80 -9.70
N ASP A 78 -0.90 -7.29 -10.90
CA ASP A 78 0.24 -7.70 -11.73
C ASP A 78 1.55 -7.13 -11.19
N ASP A 79 1.54 -5.88 -10.72
CA ASP A 79 2.64 -5.26 -9.97
C ASP A 79 2.98 -6.08 -8.74
N TRP A 80 1.97 -6.46 -7.95
CA TRP A 80 2.19 -7.27 -6.75
C TRP A 80 2.67 -8.69 -7.04
N ARG A 81 2.30 -9.30 -8.18
CA ARG A 81 2.91 -10.58 -8.62
C ARG A 81 4.40 -10.44 -8.91
N ARG A 82 4.82 -9.31 -9.48
CA ARG A 82 6.24 -9.00 -9.68
C ARG A 82 6.95 -8.80 -8.34
N GLU A 83 6.35 -8.05 -7.42
CA GLU A 83 6.91 -7.84 -6.07
C GLU A 83 7.03 -9.15 -5.27
N VAL A 84 6.04 -10.05 -5.33
CA VAL A 84 6.12 -11.38 -4.70
C VAL A 84 7.32 -12.18 -5.20
N THR A 85 7.63 -12.10 -6.49
CA THR A 85 8.82 -12.76 -7.07
C THR A 85 10.11 -12.18 -6.47
N LEU A 86 10.20 -10.85 -6.37
CA LEU A 86 11.36 -10.18 -5.76
C LEU A 86 11.51 -10.50 -4.27
N LEU A 87 10.38 -10.60 -3.54
CA LEU A 87 10.36 -10.98 -2.13
C LEU A 87 10.83 -12.42 -1.93
N HIS A 88 10.49 -13.36 -2.82
CA HIS A 88 11.02 -14.72 -2.78
C HIS A 88 12.54 -14.74 -2.92
N ASP A 89 13.09 -14.02 -3.90
CA ASP A 89 14.54 -13.92 -4.10
C ASP A 89 15.24 -13.28 -2.90
N HIS A 90 14.63 -12.27 -2.28
CA HIS A 90 15.13 -11.65 -1.07
C HIS A 90 15.09 -12.61 0.13
N TYR A 91 13.96 -13.29 0.35
CA TYR A 91 13.76 -14.23 1.46
C TYR A 91 14.68 -15.44 1.37
N PHE A 92 14.99 -15.91 0.17
CA PHE A 92 15.94 -17.00 -0.06
C PHE A 92 17.33 -16.73 0.53
N GLN A 93 17.76 -15.47 0.57
CA GLN A 93 19.07 -15.06 1.11
C GLN A 93 19.21 -15.34 2.62
N PHE A 94 18.10 -15.49 3.33
CA PHE A 94 18.10 -15.76 4.78
C PHE A 94 18.18 -17.25 5.11
N GLY A 95 17.84 -18.14 4.17
CA GLY A 95 17.82 -19.59 4.35
C GLY A 95 17.05 -20.01 5.61
N ASP A 96 17.65 -20.90 6.40
CA ASP A 96 17.05 -21.45 7.63
C ASP A 96 16.78 -20.42 8.74
N ARG A 97 17.29 -19.18 8.59
CA ARG A 97 17.07 -18.10 9.56
C ARG A 97 15.79 -17.30 9.30
N LEU A 98 15.12 -17.52 8.17
CA LEU A 98 13.87 -16.83 7.87
C LEU A 98 12.78 -17.27 8.87
N PRO A 99 12.15 -16.35 9.61
CA PRO A 99 11.03 -16.69 10.46
C PRO A 99 9.89 -17.32 9.64
N LYS A 100 9.41 -18.49 10.06
CA LYS A 100 8.32 -19.21 9.38
C LYS A 100 7.09 -18.32 9.14
N ALA A 101 6.75 -17.44 10.08
CA ALA A 101 5.62 -16.52 9.94
C ALA A 101 5.74 -15.59 8.71
N LEU A 102 6.95 -15.14 8.34
CA LEU A 102 7.15 -14.33 7.14
C LEU A 102 6.96 -15.14 5.86
N ALA A 103 7.45 -16.38 5.84
CA ALA A 103 7.25 -17.30 4.72
C ALA A 103 5.76 -17.64 4.52
N ASP A 104 5.04 -17.87 5.62
CA ASP A 104 3.61 -18.18 5.59
C ASP A 104 2.79 -16.98 5.08
N GLN A 105 3.13 -15.74 5.49
CA GLN A 105 2.47 -14.53 4.98
C GLN A 105 2.72 -14.31 3.48
N LEU A 106 3.94 -14.56 2.99
CA LEU A 106 4.23 -14.46 1.55
C LEU A 106 3.47 -15.51 0.74
N ALA A 107 3.37 -16.74 1.25
CA ALA A 107 2.63 -17.82 0.60
C ALA A 107 1.11 -17.54 0.56
N GLU A 108 0.56 -16.91 1.61
CA GLU A 108 -0.84 -16.48 1.66
C GLU A 108 -1.12 -15.42 0.60
N LEU A 109 -0.29 -14.36 0.52
CA LEU A 109 -0.41 -13.32 -0.50
C LEU A 109 -0.33 -13.90 -1.92
N GLU A 110 0.62 -14.81 -2.17
CA GLU A 110 0.78 -15.48 -3.46
C GLU A 110 -0.46 -16.32 -3.82
N SER A 111 -1.07 -16.99 -2.85
CA SER A 111 -2.30 -17.76 -3.05
C SER A 111 -3.47 -16.87 -3.45
N VAL A 112 -3.65 -15.73 -2.77
CA VAL A 112 -4.71 -14.76 -3.10
C VAL A 112 -4.53 -14.23 -4.52
N LEU A 113 -3.31 -13.80 -4.87
CA LEU A 113 -3.01 -13.29 -6.21
C LEU A 113 -3.25 -14.33 -7.31
N LYS A 114 -2.97 -15.61 -7.07
CA LYS A 114 -3.27 -16.70 -8.04
C LYS A 114 -4.78 -16.93 -8.22
N ALA A 115 -5.57 -16.76 -7.16
CA ALA A 115 -7.02 -16.93 -7.24
C ALA A 115 -7.71 -15.80 -8.03
N MET A 116 -7.10 -14.61 -8.11
CA MET A 116 -7.64 -13.47 -8.87
C MET A 116 -7.50 -13.62 -10.39
N THR A 117 -6.76 -14.63 -10.87
CA THR A 117 -6.57 -14.96 -12.30
C THR A 117 -7.58 -15.97 -12.85
N GLY A 118 -8.67 -16.25 -12.10
CA GLY A 118 -9.73 -17.21 -12.45
C GLY A 118 -10.95 -16.59 -13.10
#